data_AF-R7RRL4-F1
#
_entry.id   AF-R7RRL4-F1
#
_cell.length_a   1.000
_cell.length_b   1.000
_cell.length_c   1.000
_cell.angle_alpha   90.00
_cell.angle_beta   90.00
_cell.angle_gamma   90.00
#
_symmetry.space_group_name_H-M   'P 1'
#
loop_
_entity.id
_entity.type
_entity.pdbx_description
1 polymer ?
#
loop_
_entity_poly.entity_id
_entity_poly.type
_entity_poly.pdbx_seq_one_letter_code
_entity_poly.pdbx_strand_id
1 'polypeptide(L)'
;MNLINKLNKGDKIALIAPAGAVFENSLIDKSIEKINSFGYVVKLGKYIDCKHGYLAGDDSKRLQDLYEAFVDNEVKAIFCIRGGYGTIRLLDKIPYDIIEKIKKFL
;
A
#
# COMPACT_ATOMS: atom_id res chain seq x y z
N MET A 1 -20.11 -7.48 -12.56
CA MET A 1 -18.90 -7.76 -11.76
C MET A 1 -17.69 -7.51 -12.64
N ASN A 2 -16.89 -6.49 -12.36
CA ASN A 2 -15.76 -6.09 -13.19
C ASN A 2 -14.51 -6.85 -12.77
N LEU A 3 -13.91 -7.63 -13.68
CA LEU A 3 -12.76 -8.48 -13.38
C LEU A 3 -11.47 -7.64 -13.21
N ILE A 4 -10.69 -7.95 -12.18
CA ILE A 4 -9.32 -7.48 -11.97
C ILE A 4 -8.39 -8.40 -12.78
N ASN A 5 -7.41 -7.83 -13.48
CA ASN A 5 -6.44 -8.61 -14.24
C ASN A 5 -5.52 -9.41 -13.31
N LYS A 6 -5.16 -10.62 -13.72
CA LYS A 6 -4.14 -11.43 -13.03
C LYS A 6 -2.78 -10.74 -13.10
N LEU A 7 -2.00 -10.84 -12.02
CA LEU A 7 -0.61 -10.38 -11.99
C LEU A 7 0.32 -11.30 -12.81
N ASN A 8 1.27 -10.67 -13.48
CA ASN A 8 2.35 -11.31 -14.24
C ASN A 8 3.71 -10.97 -13.62
N LYS A 9 4.72 -11.79 -13.91
CA LYS A 9 6.10 -11.46 -13.55
C LYS A 9 6.48 -10.11 -14.18
N GLY A 10 7.16 -9.27 -13.41
CA GLY A 10 7.52 -7.89 -13.76
C GLY A 10 6.48 -6.85 -13.31
N ASP A 11 5.26 -7.25 -12.94
CA ASP A 11 4.25 -6.30 -12.47
C ASP A 11 4.70 -5.61 -11.18
N LYS A 12 4.37 -4.32 -11.10
CA LYS A 12 4.74 -3.46 -9.97
C LYS A 12 3.70 -3.60 -8.85
N ILE A 13 4.17 -3.85 -7.64
CA ILE A 13 3.35 -3.93 -6.42
C ILE A 13 3.71 -2.75 -5.52
N ALA A 14 2.73 -1.91 -5.21
CA ALA A 14 2.88 -0.89 -4.19
C ALA A 14 2.83 -1.53 -2.80
N LEU A 15 3.78 -1.21 -1.94
CA LEU A 15 3.81 -1.66 -0.55
C LEU A 15 3.55 -0.45 0.35
N ILE A 16 2.46 -0.46 1.10
CA ILE A 16 2.02 0.67 1.93
C ILE A 16 1.72 0.22 3.37
N ALA A 17 1.59 1.18 4.29
CA ALA A 17 1.23 0.93 5.69
C ALA A 17 0.03 1.80 6.12
N PRO A 18 -1.22 1.43 5.80
CA PRO A 18 -2.39 2.27 6.13
C PRO A 18 -2.84 2.17 7.60
N ALA A 19 -2.23 1.26 8.38
CA ALA A 19 -2.57 0.95 9.76
C ALA A 19 -1.39 1.22 10.72
N GLY A 20 -0.85 0.17 11.34
CA GLY A 20 0.21 0.25 12.32
C GLY A 20 1.59 0.44 11.70
N ALA A 21 2.49 1.06 12.47
CA ALA A 21 3.88 1.25 12.09
C ALA A 21 4.63 -0.08 11.97
N VAL A 22 5.58 -0.12 11.04
CA VAL A 22 6.64 -1.14 11.02
C VAL A 22 7.79 -0.61 11.89
N PHE A 23 7.99 -1.22 13.05
CA PHE A 23 9.01 -0.76 14.01
C PHE A 23 10.42 -1.19 13.63
N GLU A 24 10.55 -2.37 13.03
CA GLU A 24 11.82 -2.91 12.54
C GLU A 24 11.90 -2.72 11.02
N ASN A 25 12.69 -1.76 10.56
CA ASN A 25 12.83 -1.47 9.12
C ASN A 25 13.32 -2.69 8.32
N SER A 26 14.06 -3.60 8.95
CA SER A 26 14.48 -4.88 8.32
C SER A 26 13.31 -5.76 7.87
N LEU A 27 12.11 -5.58 8.43
CA LEU A 27 10.90 -6.25 7.96
C LEU A 27 10.39 -5.67 6.62
N ILE A 28 10.65 -4.38 6.35
CA ILE A 28 10.39 -3.76 5.05
C ILE A 28 11.34 -4.38 4.01
N ASP A 29 12.63 -4.46 4.31
CA ASP A 29 13.64 -5.06 3.43
C ASP A 29 13.31 -6.52 3.10
N LYS A 30 12.99 -7.34 4.11
CA LYS A 30 12.54 -8.73 3.92
C LYS A 30 11.29 -8.84 3.05
N SER A 31 10.36 -7.89 3.18
CA SER A 31 9.15 -7.85 2.35
C SER A 31 9.48 -7.54 0.89
N ILE A 32 10.42 -6.61 0.65
CA ILE A 32 10.92 -6.27 -0.68
C ILE A 32 11.59 -7.50 -1.32
N GLU A 33 12.53 -8.13 -0.62
CA GLU A 33 13.22 -9.33 -1.07
C GLU A 33 12.24 -10.45 -1.41
N LYS A 34 11.24 -10.66 -0.55
CA LYS A 34 10.25 -11.72 -0.75
C LYS A 34 9.38 -11.47 -1.98
N ILE A 35 8.88 -10.24 -2.17
CA ILE A 35 8.06 -9.90 -3.33
C ILE A 35 8.90 -9.99 -4.63
N ASN A 36 10.12 -9.49 -4.61
CA ASN A 36 11.05 -9.60 -5.74
C ASN A 36 11.38 -11.07 -6.07
N SER A 37 11.51 -11.94 -5.07
CA SER A 37 11.76 -13.38 -5.27
C SER A 37 10.63 -14.11 -6.03
N PHE A 38 9.41 -13.57 -5.98
CA PHE A 38 8.28 -14.08 -6.77
C PHE A 38 8.25 -13.51 -8.21
N GLY A 39 9.20 -12.63 -8.55
CA GLY A 39 9.34 -12.03 -9.87
C GLY A 39 8.53 -10.75 -10.06
N TYR A 40 8.11 -10.06 -8.99
CA TYR A 40 7.45 -8.75 -9.05
C TYR A 40 8.44 -7.63 -8.75
N VAL A 41 8.01 -6.38 -8.97
CA VAL A 41 8.82 -5.19 -8.64
C VAL A 41 8.12 -4.41 -7.53
N VAL A 42 8.83 -4.09 -6.45
CA VAL A 42 8.25 -3.31 -5.36
C VAL A 42 8.37 -1.80 -5.61
N LYS A 43 7.29 -1.07 -5.37
CA LYS A 43 7.28 0.38 -5.14
C LYS A 43 6.86 0.65 -3.71
N LEU A 44 7.73 1.29 -2.92
CA LEU A 44 7.38 1.66 -1.55
C LEU A 44 6.46 2.88 -1.51
N GLY A 45 5.47 2.85 -0.62
CA GLY A 45 4.76 4.04 -0.17
C GLY A 45 5.75 5.03 0.43
N LYS A 46 5.51 6.32 0.21
CA LYS A 46 6.39 7.40 0.64
C LYS A 46 6.55 7.45 2.16
N TYR A 47 5.53 7.02 2.90
CA TYR A 47 5.48 7.10 4.36
C TYR A 47 5.50 5.73 5.05
N ILE A 48 5.91 4.66 4.34
CA ILE A 48 5.87 3.28 4.84
C ILE A 48 6.64 3.05 6.15
N ASP A 49 7.69 3.83 6.41
CA ASP A 49 8.57 3.72 7.58
C ASP A 49 8.26 4.75 8.69
N CYS A 50 7.26 5.61 8.46
CA CYS A 50 6.85 6.65 9.40
C CYS A 50 6.24 6.05 10.68
N LYS A 51 6.39 6.79 11.78
CA LYS A 51 5.92 6.37 13.10
C LYS A 51 5.19 7.53 13.78
N HIS A 52 3.98 7.25 14.27
CA HIS A 52 3.18 8.17 15.05
C HIS A 52 2.47 7.39 16.17
N GLY A 53 3.17 7.22 17.29
CA GLY A 53 2.80 6.21 18.28
C GLY A 53 2.85 4.81 17.65
N TYR A 54 1.74 4.06 17.72
CA TYR A 54 1.62 2.75 17.08
C TYR A 54 1.23 2.81 15.59
N LEU A 55 0.91 4.00 15.04
CA LEU A 55 0.46 4.19 13.66
C LEU A 55 1.62 4.45 12.70
N ALA A 56 1.47 4.04 11.44
CA ALA A 56 2.42 4.30 10.36
C ALA A 56 2.34 5.75 9.83
N GLY A 57 2.54 6.72 10.72
CA GLY A 57 2.29 8.14 10.45
C GLY A 57 0.87 8.59 10.77
N ASP A 58 0.65 9.89 10.64
CA ASP A 58 -0.67 10.50 10.83
C ASP A 58 -1.67 10.07 9.73
N ASP A 59 -2.95 10.44 9.89
CA ASP A 59 -4.00 10.09 8.93
C ASP A 59 -3.69 10.60 7.51
N SER A 60 -3.06 11.79 7.38
CA SER A 60 -2.80 12.41 6.07
C SER A 60 -1.76 11.65 5.28
N LYS A 61 -0.68 11.21 5.95
CA LYS A 61 0.40 10.41 5.34
C LYS A 61 -0.09 9.05 4.88
N ARG A 62 -0.85 8.35 5.73
CA ARG A 62 -1.41 7.02 5.41
C ARG A 62 -2.43 7.09 4.28
N LEU A 63 -3.26 8.13 4.26
CA LEU A 63 -4.19 8.39 3.16
C LEU A 63 -3.46 8.73 1.86
N GLN A 64 -2.39 9.50 1.92
CA GLN A 64 -1.59 9.85 0.75
C GLN A 64 -0.94 8.61 0.13
N ASP A 65 -0.32 7.73 0.92
CA ASP A 65 0.24 6.47 0.40
C ASP A 65 -0.84 5.59 -0.24
N LEU A 66 -2.02 5.49 0.38
CA LEU A 66 -3.14 4.75 -0.19
C LEU A 66 -3.59 5.35 -1.54
N TYR A 67 -3.80 6.66 -1.58
CA TYR A 67 -4.23 7.36 -2.80
C TYR A 67 -3.21 7.23 -3.92
N GLU A 68 -1.93 7.52 -3.66
CA GLU A 68 -0.83 7.40 -4.63
C GLU A 68 -0.70 5.97 -5.15
N ALA A 69 -0.81 4.98 -4.27
CA ALA A 69 -0.82 3.58 -4.65
C ALA A 69 -2.01 3.22 -5.55
N PHE A 70 -3.16 3.88 -5.42
CA PHE A 70 -4.29 3.73 -6.33
C PHE A 70 -4.13 4.48 -7.65
N VAL A 71 -3.68 5.72 -7.67
CA VAL A 71 -3.63 6.51 -8.92
C VAL A 71 -2.43 6.20 -9.82
N ASP A 72 -1.40 5.53 -9.32
CA ASP A 72 -0.22 5.16 -10.11
C ASP A 72 -0.52 4.07 -11.18
N ASN A 73 -0.53 4.41 -12.47
CA ASN A 73 -0.85 3.47 -13.54
C ASN A 73 0.17 2.32 -13.73
N GLU A 74 1.38 2.44 -13.20
CA GLU A 74 2.40 1.38 -13.24
C GLU A 74 2.12 0.29 -12.21
N VAL A 75 1.49 0.64 -11.08
CA VAL A 75 1.14 -0.28 -10.00
C VAL A 75 -0.04 -1.16 -10.40
N LYS A 76 0.12 -2.49 -10.29
CA LYS A 76 -0.92 -3.48 -10.62
C LYS A 76 -1.58 -4.08 -9.37
N ALA A 77 -0.87 -4.08 -8.25
CA ALA A 77 -1.40 -4.48 -6.95
C ALA A 77 -0.85 -3.60 -5.82
N ILE A 78 -1.59 -3.52 -4.72
CA ILE A 78 -1.25 -2.78 -3.52
C ILE A 78 -1.26 -3.77 -2.36
N PHE A 79 -0.16 -3.93 -1.65
CA PHE A 79 -0.09 -4.75 -0.44
C PHE A 79 0.08 -3.87 0.79
N CYS A 80 -0.69 -4.18 1.83
CA CYS A 80 -0.57 -3.55 3.14
C CYS A 80 0.44 -4.33 3.97
N ILE A 81 1.62 -3.75 4.23
CA ILE A 81 2.74 -4.45 4.89
C ILE A 81 2.43 -4.83 6.34
N ARG A 82 1.56 -4.07 7.01
CA ARG A 82 1.22 -4.26 8.42
C ARG A 82 -0.24 -3.87 8.68
N GLY A 83 -0.95 -4.73 9.40
CA GLY A 83 -2.27 -4.45 9.95
C GLY A 83 -2.20 -3.63 11.25
N GLY A 84 -3.19 -3.81 12.12
CA GLY A 84 -3.30 -3.09 13.40
C GLY A 84 -4.54 -2.21 13.44
N TYR A 85 -4.48 -1.12 14.21
CA TYR A 85 -5.56 -0.15 14.31
C TYR A 85 -5.28 1.10 13.48
N GLY A 86 -6.31 1.89 13.20
CA GLY A 86 -6.18 3.23 12.59
C GLY A 86 -6.61 3.36 11.13
N THR A 87 -6.78 2.26 10.38
CA THR A 87 -7.28 2.32 9.00
C THR A 87 -8.72 2.84 8.93
N ILE A 88 -9.55 2.50 9.93
CA ILE A 88 -10.95 2.97 9.99
C ILE A 88 -11.08 4.49 10.03
N ARG A 89 -10.04 5.20 10.52
CA ARG A 89 -9.97 6.67 10.58
C ARG A 89 -9.76 7.34 9.22
N LEU A 90 -9.54 6.54 8.19
CA LEU A 90 -9.31 7.00 6.82
C LEU A 90 -10.59 6.93 5.98
N LEU A 91 -11.61 6.15 6.39
CA LEU A 91 -12.76 5.81 5.56
C LEU A 91 -13.50 7.05 5.03
N ASP A 92 -13.75 8.04 5.88
CA ASP A 92 -14.45 9.28 5.53
C ASP A 92 -13.62 10.23 4.65
N LYS A 93 -12.32 9.95 4.47
CA LYS A 93 -11.36 10.78 3.74
C LYS A 93 -10.93 10.16 2.41
N ILE A 94 -11.33 8.92 2.13
CA ILE A 94 -10.99 8.25 0.87
C ILE A 94 -11.76 8.91 -0.28
N PRO A 95 -11.09 9.34 -1.37
CA PRO A 95 -11.76 9.84 -2.57
C PRO A 95 -12.32 8.68 -3.40
N TYR A 96 -13.44 8.12 -2.93
CA TYR A 96 -14.07 6.95 -3.55
C TYR A 96 -14.48 7.17 -5.01
N ASP A 97 -14.91 8.39 -5.35
CA ASP A 97 -15.28 8.80 -6.72
C ASP A 97 -14.14 8.64 -7.73
N ILE A 98 -12.88 8.68 -7.26
CA ILE A 98 -11.68 8.41 -8.04
C ILE A 98 -11.33 6.92 -7.96
N ILE A 99 -11.23 6.37 -6.75
CA ILE A 99 -10.71 5.01 -6.52
C ILE A 99 -11.60 3.92 -7.11
N GLU A 100 -12.94 4.08 -7.08
CA GLU A 100 -13.87 3.09 -7.64
C GLU A 100 -13.73 2.90 -9.16
N LYS A 101 -13.19 3.92 -9.86
CA LYS A 101 -12.93 3.85 -11.31
C LYS A 101 -11.63 3.13 -11.63
N ILE A 102 -10.77 2.90 -10.64
CA ILE A 102 -9.44 2.32 -10.80
C ILE A 102 -9.46 0.86 -10.34
N LYS A 103 -9.05 -0.03 -11.24
CA LYS A 103 -9.01 -1.48 -10.95
C LYS A 103 -7.61 -1.89 -10.52
N LYS A 104 -7.45 -2.18 -9.24
CA LYS A 104 -6.22 -2.75 -8.66
C LYS A 104 -6.55 -3.88 -7.70
N PHE A 105 -5.64 -4.84 -7.58
CA PHE A 105 -5.67 -5.80 -6.49
C PHE A 105 -5.20 -5.09 -5.21
N LEU A 106 -6.02 -5.07 -4.15
CA LEU A 106 -5.68 -4.54 -2.82
C LEU A 106 -5.91 -5.62 -1.78
#